data_AF-A0A1V5H3J1-F1
#
_entry.id   AF-A0A1V5H3J1-F1
#
_cell.length_a   1.000
_cell.length_b   1.000
_cell.length_c   1.000
_cell.angle_alpha   90.00
_cell.angle_beta   90.00
_cell.angle_gamma   90.00
#
_symmetry.space_group_name_H-M   'P 1'
#
loop_
_entity.id
_entity.type
_entity.pdbx_description
1 polymer ?
#
loop_
_entity_poly.entity_id
_entity_poly.type
_entity_poly.pdbx_seq_one_letter_code
_entity_poly.pdbx_strand_id
1 'polypeptide(L)'
;MFYSNEHEPIHVHCKYQETESKAEIISENGKFVEVRISDVPGKKPLDVKNIKHFKKLVETYRDDIVRKWVDFFVYNREVYPEKITKKL
;
A
#
# COMPACT_ATOMS: atom_id res chain seq x y z
N MET A 1 7.98 -8.02 -2.15
CA MET A 1 7.29 -8.89 -3.14
C MET A 1 6.20 -8.03 -3.78
N PHE A 2 6.12 -8.02 -5.11
CA PHE A 2 5.15 -7.23 -5.87
C PHE A 2 4.20 -8.21 -6.58
N TYR A 3 2.89 -7.97 -6.51
CA TYR A 3 1.86 -8.83 -7.08
C TYR A 3 1.15 -8.06 -8.19
N SER A 4 1.38 -8.40 -9.46
CA SER A 4 0.83 -7.68 -10.63
C SER A 4 -0.58 -8.14 -11.04
N ASN A 5 -1.02 -9.30 -10.56
CA ASN A 5 -2.24 -9.95 -11.05
C ASN A 5 -3.52 -9.49 -10.32
N GLU A 6 -3.38 -8.78 -9.20
CA GLU A 6 -4.46 -8.14 -8.44
C GLU A 6 -4.05 -6.67 -8.31
N HIS A 7 -4.77 -5.73 -8.92
CA HIS A 7 -4.35 -4.33 -8.98
C HIS A 7 -5.49 -3.32 -8.81
N GLU A 8 -6.74 -3.78 -8.82
CA GLU A 8 -7.92 -3.00 -8.49
C GLU A 8 -8.62 -3.60 -7.25
N PRO A 9 -8.90 -2.79 -6.21
CA PRO A 9 -8.49 -1.40 -6.03
C PRO A 9 -6.96 -1.25 -5.84
N ILE A 10 -6.45 -0.02 -5.93
CA ILE A 10 -5.04 0.29 -5.62
C ILE A 10 -4.77 -0.13 -4.18
N HIS A 11 -3.88 -1.10 -4.00
CA HIS A 11 -3.54 -1.63 -2.69
C HIS A 11 -2.05 -1.83 -2.49
N VAL A 12 -1.66 -1.84 -1.21
CA VAL A 12 -0.28 -2.01 -0.75
C VAL A 12 -0.25 -3.15 0.25
N HIS A 13 0.73 -4.05 0.13
CA HIS A 13 0.99 -5.08 1.14
C HIS A 13 2.06 -4.59 2.11
N CYS A 14 1.80 -4.72 3.42
CA CYS A 14 2.82 -4.56 4.44
C CYS A 14 3.19 -5.92 5.01
N LYS A 15 4.46 -6.30 4.85
CA LYS A 15 5.03 -7.50 5.45
C LYS A 15 5.98 -7.09 6.56
N TYR A 16 5.78 -7.65 7.75
CA TYR A 16 6.66 -7.46 8.89
C TYR A 16 6.83 -8.79 9.61
N GLN A 17 8.06 -9.33 9.60
CA GLN A 17 8.32 -10.70 10.10
C GLN A 17 7.38 -11.71 9.41
N GLU A 18 6.66 -12.53 10.18
CA GLU A 18 5.70 -13.52 9.68
C GLU A 18 4.28 -12.96 9.50
N THR A 19 4.10 -11.65 9.68
CA THR A 19 2.80 -10.99 9.60
C THR A 19 2.64 -10.20 8.31
N GLU A 20 1.41 -10.16 7.81
CA GLU A 20 1.04 -9.46 6.59
C GLU A 20 -0.39 -8.93 6.67
N SER A 21 -0.56 -7.66 6.31
CA SER A 21 -1.86 -7.01 6.10
C SER A 21 -1.80 -6.19 4.81
N LYS A 22 -2.96 -5.91 4.21
CA LYS A 22 -3.06 -5.05 3.03
C LYS A 22 -3.80 -3.76 3.35
N ALA A 23 -3.43 -2.69 2.65
CA ALA A 23 -4.09 -1.40 2.70
C ALA A 23 -4.63 -1.05 1.32
N GLU A 24 -5.90 -0.66 1.26
CA GLU A 24 -6.59 -0.23 0.05
C GLU A 24 -6.77 1.29 0.10
N ILE A 25 -6.38 1.98 -0.96
CA ILE A 25 -6.57 3.44 -1.10
C ILE A 25 -7.93 3.66 -1.77
N ILE A 26 -8.88 4.21 -1.03
CA ILE A 26 -10.23 4.50 -1.51
C ILE A 26 -10.28 5.95 -1.96
N SER A 27 -10.71 6.17 -3.20
CA SER A 27 -10.91 7.49 -3.78
C SER A 27 -12.25 7.56 -4.50
N GLU A 28 -12.93 8.70 -4.37
CA GLU A 28 -14.20 8.99 -5.03
C GLU A 28 -14.08 10.27 -5.84
N ASN A 29 -14.50 10.23 -7.10
CA ASN A 29 -14.40 11.38 -8.03
C ASN A 29 -12.98 11.99 -8.09
N GLY A 30 -11.96 11.12 -8.06
CA GLY A 30 -10.55 11.53 -8.07
C GLY A 30 -10.06 12.18 -6.78
N LYS A 31 -10.85 12.17 -5.70
CA LYS A 31 -10.45 12.69 -4.39
C LYS A 31 -10.23 11.53 -3.42
N PHE A 32 -9.13 11.60 -2.67
CA PHE A 32 -8.85 10.66 -1.59
C PHE A 32 -9.96 10.70 -0.53
N VAL A 33 -10.43 9.52 -0.12
CA VAL A 33 -11.44 9.35 0.93
C VAL A 33 -10.81 8.73 2.17
N GLU A 34 -10.26 7.53 2.04
CA GLU A 34 -9.67 6.81 3.18
C GLU A 34 -8.62 5.77 2.75
N VAL A 35 -7.85 5.31 3.75
CA VAL A 35 -7.08 4.07 3.68
C VAL A 35 -7.76 3.02 4.55
N ARG A 36 -8.16 1.92 3.93
CA ARG A 36 -8.77 0.76 4.60
C ARG A 36 -7.72 -0.35 4.75
N ILE A 37 -7.45 -0.77 5.98
CA ILE A 37 -6.57 -1.91 6.25
C ILE A 37 -7.43 -3.16 6.43
N SER A 38 -7.04 -4.25 5.79
CA SER A 38 -7.67 -5.56 5.88
C SER A 38 -6.63 -6.67 5.99
N ASP A 39 -7.08 -7.83 6.48
CA ASP A 39 -6.25 -9.01 6.62
C ASP A 39 -6.05 -9.69 5.26
N VAL A 40 -4.88 -10.30 5.08
CA VAL A 40 -4.59 -11.11 3.88
C VAL A 40 -4.95 -12.57 4.18
N PRO A 41 -5.82 -13.22 3.37
CA PRO A 41 -6.20 -14.61 3.59
C PRO A 41 -4.99 -15.54 3.71
N GLY A 42 -4.99 -16.39 4.74
CA GLY A 42 -3.90 -17.33 5.00
C GLY A 42 -2.62 -16.70 5.60
N LYS A 43 -2.66 -15.43 6.01
CA LYS A 43 -1.56 -14.76 6.71
C LYS A 43 -1.96 -14.32 8.11
N LYS A 44 -0.99 -14.28 9.02
CA LYS A 44 -1.16 -13.67 10.33
C LYS A 44 -1.18 -12.14 10.16
N PRO A 45 -2.17 -11.42 10.70
CA PRO A 45 -2.24 -9.97 10.54
C PRO A 45 -1.16 -9.26 11.37
N LEU A 46 -0.86 -8.02 10.98
CA LEU A 46 -0.01 -7.12 11.76
C LEU A 46 -0.61 -6.85 13.14
N ASP A 47 0.23 -6.60 14.15
CA ASP A 47 -0.25 -6.10 15.44
C ASP A 47 -0.75 -4.65 15.35
N VAL A 48 -1.46 -4.20 16.39
CA VAL A 48 -2.08 -2.86 16.43
C VAL A 48 -1.08 -1.72 16.24
N LYS A 49 0.15 -1.86 16.72
CA LYS A 49 1.19 -0.82 16.59
C LYS A 49 1.66 -0.73 15.14
N ASN A 50 1.90 -1.89 14.51
CA ASN A 50 2.33 -1.99 13.13
C ASN A 50 1.22 -1.58 12.15
N ILE A 51 -0.05 -1.89 12.44
CA ILE A 51 -1.21 -1.38 11.68
C ILE A 51 -1.24 0.16 11.68
N LYS A 52 -1.02 0.80 12.83
CA LYS A 52 -0.99 2.28 12.92
C LYS A 52 0.14 2.88 12.10
N HIS A 53 1.34 2.32 12.20
CA HIS A 53 2.48 2.78 11.41
C HIS A 53 2.26 2.55 9.91
N PHE A 54 1.72 1.39 9.54
CA PHE A 54 1.42 1.07 8.16
C PHE A 54 0.39 2.04 7.58
N LYS A 55 -0.72 2.29 8.29
CA LYS A 55 -1.73 3.26 7.88
C LYS A 55 -1.11 4.65 7.65
N LYS A 56 -0.34 5.14 8.63
CA LYS A 56 0.33 6.44 8.54
C LYS A 56 1.26 6.52 7.32
N LEU A 57 2.02 5.47 7.04
CA LEU A 57 2.91 5.41 5.89
C LEU A 57 2.11 5.50 4.58
N VAL A 58 1.06 4.69 4.43
CA VAL A 58 0.23 4.70 3.21
C VAL A 58 -0.44 6.07 3.03
N GLU A 59 -0.98 6.67 4.09
CA GLU A 59 -1.61 7.99 4.02
C GLU A 59 -0.62 9.11 3.65
N THR A 60 0.62 9.03 4.16
CA THR A 60 1.68 10.01 3.90
C THR A 60 2.20 9.93 2.48
N TYR A 61 2.36 8.71 1.93
CA TYR A 61 2.91 8.47 0.60
C TYR A 61 1.86 8.14 -0.45
N ARG A 62 0.56 8.35 -0.17
CA ARG A 62 -0.55 7.91 -1.04
C ARG A 62 -0.39 8.40 -2.49
N ASP A 63 0.02 9.66 -2.67
CA ASP A 63 0.11 10.26 -4.00
C ASP A 63 1.27 9.64 -4.79
N ASP A 64 2.40 9.35 -4.12
CA ASP A 64 3.52 8.62 -4.72
C ASP A 64 3.18 7.16 -5.02
N ILE A 65 2.40 6.50 -4.15
CA ILE A 65 1.92 5.13 -4.36
C ILE A 65 1.02 5.10 -5.61
N VAL A 66 0.04 6.01 -5.70
CA VAL A 66 -0.85 6.11 -6.86
C VAL A 66 -0.06 6.43 -8.13
N ARG A 67 0.89 7.36 -8.06
CA ARG A 67 1.77 7.68 -9.20
C ARG A 67 2.56 6.46 -9.67
N LYS A 68 3.21 5.72 -8.76
CA LYS A 68 3.95 4.49 -9.09
C LYS A 68 3.03 3.41 -9.66
N TRP A 69 1.82 3.29 -9.15
CA TRP A 69 0.80 2.38 -9.69
C TRP A 69 0.44 2.76 -11.14
N VAL A 70 0.20 4.04 -11.42
CA VAL A 70 -0.11 4.55 -12.77
C VAL A 70 1.09 4.35 -13.71
N ASP A 71 2.29 4.69 -13.26
CA ASP A 71 3.53 4.48 -14.03
C ASP A 71 3.68 3.01 -14.44
N PHE A 72 3.41 2.06 -13.54
CA PHE A 72 3.52 0.64 -13.83
C PHE A 72 2.35 0.10 -14.69
N PHE A 73 1.11 0.25 -14.23
CA PHE A 73 -0.05 -0.42 -14.85
C PHE A 73 -0.60 0.30 -16.08
N VAL A 74 -0.47 1.62 -16.16
CA VAL A 74 -1.00 2.41 -17.28
C VAL A 74 0.08 2.71 -18.30
N TYR A 75 1.25 3.16 -17.85
CA TYR A 75 2.33 3.57 -18.74
C TYR A 75 3.38 2.50 -19.01
N ASN A 76 3.28 1.32 -18.37
CA ASN A 76 4.23 0.21 -18.51
C ASN A 76 5.69 0.65 -18.29
N ARG A 77 5.91 1.52 -17.30
CA ARG A 77 7.23 2.01 -16.88
C ARG A 77 7.77 1.14 -15.74
N GLU A 78 9.09 1.04 -15.69
CA GLU A 78 9.76 0.40 -14.56
C GLU A 78 9.64 1.24 -13.29
N VAL A 79 9.33 0.58 -12.17
CA VAL A 79 9.27 1.19 -10.86
C VAL A 79 10.28 0.51 -9.95
N TYR A 80 11.15 1.31 -9.32
CA TYR A 80 12.23 0.81 -8.48
C TYR A 80 11.88 0.90 -6.98
N PRO A 81 12.37 -0.03 -6.14
CA PRO A 81 12.19 0.04 -4.70
C PRO A 81 12.81 1.29 -4.10
N GLU A 82 12.16 1.82 -3.06
CA GLU A 82 12.63 3.01 -2.34
C GLU A 82 12.83 2.67 -0.85
N LYS A 83 13.92 3.19 -0.27
CA LYS A 83 14.19 3.06 1.17
C LYS A 83 13.88 4.38 1.88
N ILE A 84 12.83 4.35 2.71
CA ILE A 84 12.45 5.50 3.54
C ILE A 84 13.31 5.49 4.81
N THR A 85 14.11 6.55 5.02
CA THR A 85 14.99 6.71 6.19
C THR A 85 14.55 7.83 7.13
N LYS A 86 13.66 8.72 6.66
CA LYS A 86 13.10 9.81 7.45
C LYS A 86 11.97 9.29 8.33
N LYS A 87 11.95 9.76 9.58
CA LYS A 87 10.85 9.48 10.51
C LYS A 87 9.57 10.15 9.99
N LEU A 88 8.47 9.41 10.04
CA LEU A 88 7.13 9.87 9.67
C LEU A 88 6.39 10.45 10.86
#